data_AF-A0A3D5DV59-F1
#
_entry.id   AF-A0A3D5DV59-F1
#
_cell.length_a   1.000
_cell.length_b   1.000
_cell.length_c   1.000
_cell.angle_alpha   90.00
_cell.angle_beta   90.00
_cell.angle_gamma   90.00
#
_symmetry.space_group_name_H-M   'P 1'
#
loop_
_entity.id
_entity.type
_entity.pdbx_description
1 polymer ?
#
loop_
_entity_poly.entity_id
_entity_poly.type
_entity_poly.pdbx_seq_one_letter_code
_entity_poly.pdbx_strand_id
1 'polypeptide(L)'
;LLRSSLAPGSHLAISHLTADFAPGPVGAGVTAYNAQVRTGVTARTHSQVTALFGGLPLVAPGVVPVTEWRPDLTSASPCPVDLYAGVARVPRNRM
;
A
#
# COMPACT_ATOMS: atom_id res chain seq x y z
N LEU A 1 -7.81 2.53 16.16
CA LEU A 1 -7.26 2.31 14.80
C LEU A 1 -6.62 0.93 14.79
N LEU A 2 -6.87 0.06 13.81
CA LEU A 2 -6.44 -1.36 13.77
C LEU A 2 -5.03 -1.63 14.37
N ARG A 3 -4.06 -0.74 14.12
CA ARG A 3 -2.70 -0.79 14.67
C ARG A 3 -2.59 -0.82 16.21
N SER A 4 -3.50 -0.20 16.95
CA SER A 4 -3.46 -0.16 18.43
C SER A 4 -3.84 -1.48 19.08
N SER A 5 -4.50 -2.37 18.32
CA SER A 5 -4.93 -3.70 18.74
C SER A 5 -3.94 -4.81 18.34
N LEU A 6 -2.87 -4.47 17.62
CA LEU A 6 -1.85 -5.44 17.24
C LEU A 6 -0.93 -5.75 18.42
N ALA A 7 -0.64 -7.03 18.63
CA ALA A 7 0.32 -7.47 19.63
C ALA A 7 1.74 -6.95 19.31
N PRO A 8 2.59 -6.71 20.32
CA PRO A 8 3.98 -6.33 20.10
C PRO A 8 4.72 -7.37 19.24
N GLY A 9 5.43 -6.91 18.21
CA GLY A 9 6.12 -7.78 17.25
C GLY A 9 5.30 -8.25 16.05
N SER A 10 4.00 -7.94 15.99
CA SER A 10 3.18 -8.15 14.77
C SER A 10 3.67 -7.31 13.59
N HIS A 11 3.20 -7.66 12.39
CA HIS A 11 3.43 -6.89 11.17
C HIS A 11 2.10 -6.39 10.59
N LEU A 12 2.15 -5.25 9.91
CA LEU A 12 1.08 -4.71 9.10
C LEU A 12 1.58 -4.62 7.66
N ALA A 13 0.93 -5.32 6.74
CA ALA A 13 1.20 -5.23 5.31
C ALA A 13 0.03 -4.50 4.62
N ILE A 14 0.34 -3.57 3.73
CA ILE A 14 -0.65 -2.84 2.93
C ILE A 14 -0.18 -2.83 1.48
N SER A 15 -1.07 -3.21 0.57
CA SER A 15 -1.00 -2.83 -0.84
C SER A 15 -2.20 -1.95 -1.18
N HIS A 16 -2.00 -0.90 -1.97
CA HIS A 16 -3.07 0.07 -2.21
C HIS A 16 -2.96 0.77 -3.57
N LEU A 17 -4.10 0.93 -4.25
CA LEU A 17 -4.25 1.56 -5.57
C LEU A 17 -3.77 3.01 -5.54
N THR A 18 -2.98 3.39 -6.52
CA THR A 18 -2.53 4.77 -6.71
C THR A 18 -2.82 5.25 -8.12
N ALA A 19 -3.08 6.55 -8.25
CA ALA A 19 -3.16 7.23 -9.53
C ALA A 19 -1.82 7.90 -9.92
N ASP A 20 -0.78 7.77 -9.08
CA ASP A 20 0.51 8.45 -9.27
C ASP A 20 1.22 8.01 -10.56
N PHE A 21 1.03 6.76 -11.00
CA PHE A 21 1.69 6.21 -12.19
C PHE A 21 0.88 6.35 -13.48
N ALA A 22 -0.45 6.28 -13.38
CA ALA A 22 -1.36 6.34 -14.52
C ALA A 22 -2.65 7.13 -14.17
N PRO A 23 -2.58 8.47 -14.00
CA PRO A 23 -3.67 9.25 -13.41
C PRO A 23 -4.97 9.21 -14.23
N GLY A 24 -4.87 9.23 -15.57
CA GLY A 24 -6.02 9.12 -16.46
C GLY A 24 -6.70 7.75 -16.38
N PRO A 25 -5.99 6.65 -16.73
CA PRO A 25 -6.54 5.30 -16.68
C PRO A 25 -7.07 4.89 -15.30
N VAL A 26 -6.31 5.15 -14.22
CA VAL A 26 -6.72 4.82 -12.86
C VAL A 26 -7.93 5.66 -12.44
N GLY A 27 -7.94 6.96 -12.73
CA GLY A 27 -9.07 7.83 -12.42
C GLY A 27 -10.36 7.36 -13.09
N ALA A 28 -10.30 7.06 -14.39
CA ALA A 28 -11.44 6.53 -15.14
C ALA A 28 -11.92 5.18 -14.59
N GLY A 29 -10.98 4.27 -14.26
CA GLY A 29 -11.29 2.97 -13.66
C GLY A 29 -11.96 3.09 -12.29
N VAL A 30 -11.46 3.98 -11.42
CA VAL A 30 -12.06 4.27 -10.10
C VAL A 30 -13.48 4.80 -10.26
N THR A 31 -13.71 5.76 -11.17
CA THR A 31 -15.04 6.31 -11.45
C THR A 31 -15.99 5.22 -11.94
N ALA A 32 -15.58 4.41 -12.92
CA ALA A 32 -16.39 3.34 -13.48
C ALA A 32 -16.73 2.27 -12.43
N TYR A 33 -15.75 1.85 -11.63
CA TYR A 33 -15.95 0.88 -10.55
C TYR A 33 -16.92 1.41 -9.48
N ASN A 34 -16.70 2.65 -9.00
CA ASN A 34 -17.50 3.23 -7.94
C ASN A 34 -18.95 3.51 -8.34
N ALA A 35 -19.24 3.69 -9.63
CA ALA A 35 -20.62 3.81 -10.13
C ALA A 35 -21.44 2.53 -9.94
N GLN A 36 -20.79 1.37 -9.75
CA GLN A 36 -21.43 0.05 -9.71
C GLN A 36 -21.54 -0.54 -8.30
N VAL A 37 -20.79 -0.03 -7.32
CA VAL A 37 -20.69 -0.63 -5.98
C VAL A 37 -21.04 0.35 -4.87
N ARG A 38 -21.60 -0.16 -3.77
CA ARG A 38 -21.90 0.65 -2.57
C ARG A 38 -20.65 1.05 -1.79
N THR A 39 -19.63 0.19 -1.78
CA THR A 39 -18.35 0.43 -1.11
C THR A 39 -17.27 0.59 -2.16
N GLY A 40 -16.99 1.84 -2.50
CA GLY A 40 -16.05 2.18 -3.56
C GLY A 40 -14.57 1.96 -3.20
N VAL A 41 -13.73 2.15 -4.21
CA VAL A 41 -12.28 2.24 -4.10
C VAL A 41 -11.85 3.71 -4.11
N THR A 42 -10.75 4.01 -3.43
CA THR A 42 -10.11 5.33 -3.46
C THR A 42 -8.66 5.13 -3.85
N ALA A 43 -8.24 5.67 -5.00
CA ALA A 43 -6.82 5.75 -5.31
C ALA A 43 -6.16 6.74 -4.34
N ARG A 44 -4.98 6.40 -3.83
CA ARG A 44 -4.22 7.23 -2.88
C ARG A 44 -2.83 7.51 -3.41
N THR A 45 -2.32 8.70 -3.11
CA THR A 45 -0.93 9.05 -3.38
C THR A 45 0.02 8.22 -2.51
N HIS A 46 1.30 8.18 -2.87
CA HIS A 46 2.35 7.57 -2.03
C HIS A 46 2.30 8.03 -0.56
N SER A 47 2.17 9.35 -0.34
CA SER A 47 2.13 9.93 1.00
C SER A 47 0.89 9.50 1.79
N GLN A 48 -0.27 9.42 1.12
CA GLN A 48 -1.50 8.95 1.73
C GLN A 48 -1.44 7.45 2.08
N VAL A 49 -0.84 6.61 1.22
CA VAL A 49 -0.60 5.19 1.52
C VAL A 49 0.36 5.04 2.70
N THR A 50 1.45 5.80 2.71
CA THR A 50 2.42 5.83 3.81
C THR A 50 1.76 6.21 5.14
N ALA A 51 0.84 7.17 5.12
CA ALA A 51 0.10 7.60 6.31
C ALA A 51 -0.82 6.50 6.90
N LEU A 52 -1.24 5.51 6.11
CA LEU A 52 -2.06 4.39 6.60
C LEU A 52 -1.33 3.54 7.64
N PHE A 53 0.01 3.45 7.56
CA PHE A 53 0.84 2.77 8.57
C PHE A 53 0.87 3.52 9.91
N GLY A 54 0.42 4.78 9.94
CA GLY A 54 0.19 5.52 11.19
C GLY A 54 1.44 5.71 12.03
N GLY A 55 2.59 5.93 11.39
CA GLY A 55 3.88 6.18 12.05
C GLY A 55 4.59 4.92 12.58
N LEU A 56 4.06 3.71 12.33
CA LEU A 56 4.78 2.48 12.63
C LEU A 56 6.10 2.43 11.84
N PRO A 57 7.18 1.89 12.42
CA PRO A 57 8.45 1.77 11.73
C PRO A 57 8.31 0.84 10.53
N LEU A 58 8.58 1.39 9.35
CA LEU A 58 8.54 0.66 8.08
C LEU A 58 9.75 -0.27 7.95
N VAL A 59 9.50 -1.45 7.43
CA VAL A 59 10.53 -2.41 7.04
C VAL A 59 11.08 -1.98 5.68
N ALA A 60 12.41 -1.96 5.52
CA ALA A 60 13.06 -1.63 4.26
C ALA A 60 12.54 -2.53 3.11
N PRO A 61 12.23 -1.97 1.93
CA PRO A 61 12.59 -0.61 1.46
C PRO A 61 11.62 0.53 1.85
N GLY A 62 10.58 0.26 2.65
CA GLY A 62 9.52 1.22 2.95
C GLY A 62 8.29 0.99 2.10
N VAL A 63 7.67 2.08 1.63
CA VAL A 63 6.54 2.06 0.70
C VAL A 63 7.09 2.34 -0.71
N VAL A 64 6.98 1.36 -1.60
CA VAL A 64 7.49 1.38 -2.99
C VAL A 64 6.44 0.78 -3.94
N PRO A 65 6.55 0.94 -5.27
CA PRO A 65 5.72 0.19 -6.20
C PRO A 65 5.70 -1.30 -5.82
N VAL A 66 4.56 -1.97 -5.90
CA VAL A 66 4.42 -3.35 -5.39
C VAL A 66 5.41 -4.32 -6.04
N THR A 67 5.73 -4.08 -7.32
CA THR A 67 6.71 -4.84 -8.10
C THR A 67 8.16 -4.64 -7.65
N GLU A 68 8.44 -3.59 -6.89
CA GLU A 68 9.77 -3.27 -6.36
C GLU A 68 9.95 -3.71 -4.91
N TRP A 69 8.89 -4.24 -4.28
CA TRP A 69 8.96 -4.68 -2.88
C TRP A 69 9.65 -6.06 -2.79
N ARG A 70 10.99 -6.05 -2.62
CA ARG A 70 11.85 -7.25 -2.51
C ARG A 70 11.56 -8.31 -3.61
N PRO A 71 11.69 -7.94 -4.89
CA PRO A 71 11.40 -8.86 -5.99
C PRO A 71 12.36 -10.04 -6.00
N ASP A 72 11.85 -11.23 -6.37
CA ASP A 72 12.70 -12.37 -6.68
C ASP A 72 13.38 -12.16 -8.03
N LEU A 73 14.69 -12.44 -8.10
CA LEU A 73 15.55 -12.23 -9.28
C LEU A 73 15.10 -13.00 -10.54
N THR A 74 14.26 -14.02 -10.39
CA THR A 74 13.75 -14.87 -11.48
C THR A 74 12.40 -14.40 -12.04
N SER A 75 11.81 -13.36 -11.46
CA SER A 75 10.52 -12.84 -11.89
C SER A 75 10.71 -12.06 -13.20
N ALA A 76 9.93 -12.42 -14.22
CA ALA A 76 9.92 -11.72 -15.52
C ALA A 76 9.73 -10.20 -15.33
N SER A 77 10.21 -9.41 -16.29
CA SER A 77 10.18 -7.94 -16.26
C SER A 77 8.87 -7.42 -15.67
N PRO A 78 8.93 -6.54 -14.65
CA PRO A 78 7.74 -6.17 -13.90
C PRO A 78 6.72 -5.54 -14.86
N CYS A 79 5.55 -6.18 -14.97
CA CYS A 79 4.40 -5.53 -15.58
C CYS A 79 4.09 -4.28 -14.74
N PRO A 80 3.88 -3.09 -15.34
CA PRO A 80 3.49 -1.91 -14.59
C PRO A 80 2.21 -2.19 -13.80
N VAL A 81 2.25 -1.99 -12.48
CA VAL A 81 1.09 -2.15 -11.60
C VAL A 81 0.86 -0.87 -10.84
N ASP A 82 -0.38 -0.38 -10.86
CA ASP A 82 -0.79 0.87 -10.21
C ASP A 82 -0.97 0.74 -8.68
N LEU A 83 -0.07 0.02 -8.01
CA LEU A 83 -0.12 -0.27 -6.58
C LEU A 83 1.18 0.11 -5.89
N TYR A 84 1.08 0.78 -4.75
CA TYR A 84 2.15 0.79 -3.75
C TYR A 84 2.01 -0.40 -2.81
N ALA A 85 3.12 -0.89 -2.27
CA ALA A 85 3.15 -1.84 -1.17
C ALA A 85 4.17 -1.45 -0.09
N GLY A 86 3.88 -1.82 1.15
CA GLY A 86 4.79 -1.65 2.27
C GLY A 86 4.46 -2.57 3.44
N VAL A 87 5.44 -2.75 4.32
CA VAL A 87 5.29 -3.51 5.56
C VAL A 87 5.82 -2.68 6.72
N ALA A 88 5.07 -2.63 7.82
CA ALA A 88 5.52 -2.06 9.07
C ALA A 88 5.58 -3.13 10.17
N ARG A 89 6.48 -2.94 11.13
CA ARG A 89 6.59 -3.79 12.31
C ARG A 89 6.08 -3.06 13.54
N VAL A 90 5.25 -3.71 14.34
CA VAL A 90 4.84 -3.20 15.64
C VAL A 90 5.99 -3.39 16.63
N PRO A 91 6.50 -2.33 17.28
CA PRO A 91 7.57 -2.45 18.27
C PRO A 91 7.24 -3.46 19.37
N ARG A 92 8.24 -4.22 19.82
CA ARG A 92 8.08 -5.21 20.90
C ARG A 92 7.94 -4.58 22.29
N ASN A 93 8.44 -3.36 22.49
CA ASN A 93 8.21 -2.57 23.69
C ASN A 93 7.30 -1.39 23.37
N ARG A 94 6.25 -1.22 24.19
CA ARG A 94 5.69 0.10 24.45
C ARG A 94 6.53 0.66 25.59
N MET A 95 7.37 1.65 25.34
CA MET A 95 7.86 2.50 26.42
C MET A 95 6.73 3.44 26.83
#